data_AF-L1IK13-F1
#
_entry.id   AF-L1IK13-F1
#
_cell.length_a   1.000
_cell.length_b   1.000
_cell.length_c   1.000
_cell.angle_alpha   90.00
_cell.angle_beta   90.00
_cell.angle_gamma   90.00
#
_symmetry.space_group_name_H-M   'P 1'
#
loop_
_entity.id
_entity.type
_entity.pdbx_description
1 polymer ?
#
loop_
_entity_poly.entity_id
_entity_poly.type
_entity_poly.pdbx_seq_one_letter_code
_entity_poly.pdbx_strand_id
1 'polypeptide(L)'
;MLYGVETMLYGVETMLDGVETMLYGVETMLYGVETMLYGVETLLDGVETMLYGVETMLYGVETMLYGVETMLYGVETMLYGVETMLYGVETMLYGVETMLYGVETMLYGVETMLYGVERDNALWSRDNAQS
;
A
#
# COMPACT_ATOMS: atom_id res chain seq x y z
N MET A 1 17.75 10.72 11.71
CA MET A 1 17.99 10.34 10.30
C MET A 1 19.22 9.46 10.23
N LEU A 2 19.02 8.19 9.92
CA LEU A 2 20.06 7.20 9.67
C LEU A 2 20.24 7.05 8.15
N TYR A 3 21.45 6.68 7.71
CA TYR A 3 21.74 6.30 6.33
C TYR A 3 22.35 4.91 6.32
N GLY A 4 21.91 4.02 5.43
CA GLY A 4 22.46 2.67 5.38
C GLY A 4 22.25 1.97 4.04
N VAL A 5 23.22 1.12 3.67
CA VAL A 5 23.10 0.29 2.47
C VAL A 5 22.27 -0.96 2.78
N GLU A 6 22.57 -1.62 3.90
CA GLU A 6 21.84 -2.80 4.39
C GLU A 6 21.52 -2.55 5.86
N THR A 7 20.24 -2.51 6.21
CA THR A 7 19.79 -2.16 7.56
C THR A 7 18.68 -3.07 8.06
N MET A 8 18.81 -3.51 9.31
CA MET A 8 17.75 -4.17 10.06
C MET A 8 17.56 -3.43 11.38
N LEU A 9 16.36 -2.93 11.64
CA LEU A 9 16.09 -2.09 12.80
C LEU A 9 14.74 -2.40 13.46
N TYR A 10 14.72 -2.25 14.79
CA TYR A 10 13.53 -2.21 15.62
C TYR A 10 13.49 -0.87 16.34
N GLY A 11 12.40 -0.11 16.23
CA GLY A 11 12.34 1.22 16.83
C GLY A 11 10.92 1.72 17.06
N VAL A 12 10.75 2.63 18.02
CA VAL A 12 9.46 3.31 18.23
C VAL A 12 9.31 4.45 17.23
N GLU A 13 10.33 5.30 17.11
CA GLU A 13 10.37 6.43 16.18
C GLU A 13 11.62 6.30 15.32
N THR A 14 11.44 6.24 14.00
CA THR A 14 12.56 6.00 13.07
C THR A 14 12.47 6.88 11.84
N MET A 15 13.62 7.42 11.44
CA MET A 15 13.79 8.17 10.20
C MET A 15 15.05 7.67 9.50
N LEU A 16 14.90 7.09 8.32
CA LEU A 16 15.95 6.37 7.61
C LEU A 16 15.91 6.69 6.10
N ASP A 17 17.09 6.78 5.51
CA ASP A 17 17.31 6.72 4.06
C ASP A 17 18.20 5.49 3.79
N GLY A 18 17.73 4.54 2.98
CA GLY A 18 18.49 3.31 2.77
C GLY A 18 18.17 2.53 1.50
N VAL A 19 19.13 1.70 1.09
CA VAL A 19 18.99 0.91 -0.14
C VAL A 19 18.22 -0.37 0.13
N GLU A 20 18.70 -1.21 1.05
CA GLU A 20 18.08 -2.47 1.46
C GLU A 20 17.73 -2.38 2.95
N THR A 21 16.44 -2.37 3.26
CA THR A 21 15.95 -2.05 4.61
C THR A 21 14.91 -3.04 5.07
N MET A 22 15.09 -3.57 6.29
CA MET A 22 14.09 -4.32 7.04
C MET A 22 13.79 -3.61 8.35
N LEU A 23 12.55 -3.17 8.53
CA LEU A 23 12.17 -2.34 9.67
C LEU A 23 10.93 -2.89 10.38
N TYR A 24 11.00 -2.93 11.71
CA TYR A 24 9.85 -3.09 12.58
C TYR A 24 9.71 -1.83 13.43
N GLY A 25 8.60 -1.10 13.29
CA GLY A 25 8.45 0.13 14.08
C GLY A 25 7.03 0.62 14.29
N VAL A 26 6.88 1.58 15.20
CA VAL A 26 5.57 2.18 15.48
C VAL A 26 5.36 3.39 14.58
N GLU A 27 6.25 4.37 14.65
CA GLU A 27 6.22 5.60 13.87
C GLU A 27 7.48 5.64 12.98
N THR A 28 7.28 5.58 11.66
CA THR A 28 8.37 5.37 10.72
C THR A 28 8.28 6.33 9.54
N MET A 29 9.41 6.96 9.20
CA MET A 29 9.59 7.73 7.97
C MET A 29 10.78 7.16 7.20
N LEU A 30 10.53 6.62 6.01
CA LEU A 30 11.54 5.92 5.22
C LEU A 30 11.60 6.46 3.79
N TYR A 31 12.82 6.70 3.33
CA TYR A 31 13.13 6.79 1.90
C TYR A 31 13.98 5.58 1.54
N GLY A 32 13.59 4.79 0.53
CA GLY A 32 14.42 3.64 0.19
C GLY A 32 14.14 2.95 -1.13
N VAL A 33 15.07 2.07 -1.53
CA VAL A 33 14.97 1.37 -2.82
C VAL A 33 14.27 0.03 -2.66
N GLU A 34 14.76 -0.84 -1.79
CA GLU A 34 14.23 -2.16 -1.49
C GLU A 34 13.89 -2.22 0.00
N THR A 35 12.60 -2.27 0.30
CA THR A 35 12.12 -2.04 1.68
C THR A 35 11.11 -3.11 2.08
N MET A 36 11.34 -3.71 3.26
CA MET A 36 10.38 -4.56 3.95
C MET A 36 10.06 -3.94 5.31
N LEU A 37 8.80 -3.56 5.52
CA LEU A 37 8.40 -2.82 6.70
C LEU A 37 7.19 -3.46 7.39
N TYR A 38 7.28 -3.59 8.70
CA TYR A 38 6.16 -3.89 9.59
C TYR A 38 5.96 -2.71 10.53
N GLY A 39 4.83 -2.01 10.43
CA GLY A 39 4.62 -0.86 11.30
C GLY A 39 3.20 -0.40 11.53
N VAL A 40 3.03 0.54 12.45
CA VAL A 40 1.70 1.04 12.84
C VAL A 40 1.38 2.30 12.06
N GLU A 41 2.21 3.34 12.18
CA GLU A 41 2.11 4.63 11.49
C GLU A 41 3.36 4.79 10.61
N THR A 42 3.14 4.79 9.29
CA THR A 42 4.24 4.68 8.33
C THR A 42 4.08 5.70 7.20
N LEU A 43 5.14 6.45 6.96
CA LEU A 43 5.31 7.28 5.76
C LEU A 43 6.51 6.74 4.98
N LEU A 44 6.27 6.28 3.76
CA LEU A 44 7.31 5.66 2.95
C LEU A 44 7.33 6.23 1.53
N ASP A 45 8.52 6.55 1.05
CA ASP A 45 8.81 6.81 -0.36
C ASP A 45 9.82 5.77 -0.84
N GLY A 46 9.46 4.95 -1.82
CA GLY A 46 10.38 3.93 -2.29
C GLY A 46 10.08 3.25 -3.60
N VAL A 47 11.06 2.50 -4.10
CA VAL A 47 10.98 1.89 -5.45
C VAL A 47 10.31 0.53 -5.39
N GLU A 48 10.84 -0.39 -4.60
CA GLU A 48 10.35 -1.76 -4.41
C GLU A 48 10.04 -1.95 -2.91
N THR A 49 8.76 -2.09 -2.60
CA THR A 49 8.28 -1.97 -1.21
C THR A 49 7.32 -3.08 -0.87
N MET A 50 7.57 -3.75 0.26
CA MET A 50 6.65 -4.67 0.89
C MET A 50 6.31 -4.17 2.29
N LEU A 51 5.05 -3.83 2.53
CA LEU A 51 4.64 -3.23 3.78
C LEU A 51 3.46 -3.96 4.41
N TYR A 52 3.56 -4.16 5.72
CA TYR A 52 2.49 -4.63 6.58
C TYR A 52 2.22 -3.55 7.63
N GLY A 53 1.05 -2.92 7.61
CA GLY A 53 0.78 -1.88 8.60
C GLY A 53 -0.66 -1.48 8.84
N VAL A 54 -0.85 -0.59 9.81
CA VAL A 54 -2.19 -0.16 10.24
C VAL A 54 -2.58 1.12 9.53
N GLU A 55 -1.81 2.19 9.69
CA GLU A 55 -1.98 3.50 9.09
C GLU A 55 -0.76 3.80 8.23
N THR A 56 -0.96 3.85 6.92
CA THR A 56 0.15 3.85 5.96
C THR A 56 -0.09 4.89 4.88
N MET A 57 0.94 5.70 4.63
CA MET A 57 1.02 6.58 3.48
C MET A 57 2.26 6.21 2.69
N LEU A 58 2.07 5.79 1.44
CA LEU A 58 3.15 5.28 0.61
C LEU A 58 3.16 5.96 -0.76
N TYR A 59 4.36 6.33 -1.19
CA TYR A 59 4.68 6.75 -2.55
C TYR A 59 5.65 5.72 -3.12
N GLY A 60 5.34 5.10 -4.25
CA GLY A 60 6.29 4.15 -4.80
C GLY A 60 6.03 3.63 -6.20
N VAL A 61 6.99 2.87 -6.72
CA VAL A 61 6.93 2.36 -8.09
C VAL A 61 6.30 0.97 -8.12
N GLU A 62 6.90 0.02 -7.41
CA GLU A 62 6.45 -1.37 -7.26
C GLU A 62 6.16 -1.65 -5.79
N THR A 63 4.89 -1.88 -5.48
CA THR A 63 4.43 -1.86 -4.09
C THR A 63 3.50 -3.03 -3.80
N MET A 64 3.79 -3.75 -2.72
CA MET A 64 2.91 -4.75 -2.14
C MET A 64 2.55 -4.34 -0.72
N LEU A 65 1.28 -4.10 -0.46
CA LEU A 65 0.81 -3.55 0.80
C LEU A 65 -0.29 -4.41 1.41
N TYR A 66 -0.15 -4.72 2.69
CA TYR A 66 -1.17 -5.32 3.54
C TYR A 66 -1.48 -4.35 4.67
N GLY A 67 -2.68 -3.77 4.71
CA GLY A 67 -2.98 -2.83 5.77
C GLY A 67 -4.44 -2.53 6.05
N VAL A 68 -4.68 -1.75 7.10
CA VAL A 68 -6.05 -1.41 7.55
C VAL A 68 -6.50 -0.12 6.90
N GLU A 69 -5.76 0.96 7.12
CA GLU A 69 -6.01 2.31 6.59
C GLU A 69 -4.80 2.71 5.75
N THR A 70 -5.01 2.82 4.44
CA THR A 70 -3.90 2.96 3.50
C THR A 70 -4.18 4.06 2.48
N MET A 71 -3.19 4.92 2.29
CA MET A 71 -3.14 5.88 1.19
C MET A 71 -1.90 5.61 0.34
N LEU A 72 -2.12 5.28 -0.92
CA LEU A 72 -1.05 4.85 -1.80
C LEU A 72 -1.04 5.67 -3.10
N TYR A 73 0.15 6.12 -3.48
CA TYR A 73 0.43 6.73 -4.77
C TYR A 73 1.50 5.88 -5.46
N GLY A 74 1.16 5.20 -6.56
CA GLY A 74 2.18 4.39 -7.23
C GLY A 74 1.90 3.94 -8.64
N VAL A 75 2.90 3.29 -9.25
CA VAL A 75 2.82 2.86 -10.66
C VAL A 75 2.23 1.45 -10.75
N GLU A 76 2.87 0.48 -10.12
CA GLU A 76 2.47 -0.92 -10.06
C GLU A 76 2.21 -1.29 -8.60
N THR A 77 0.94 -1.57 -8.29
CA THR A 77 0.50 -1.70 -6.90
C THR A 77 -0.37 -2.93 -6.70
N MET A 78 -0.04 -3.72 -5.67
CA MET A 78 -0.88 -4.80 -5.16
C MET A 78 -1.23 -4.51 -3.71
N LEU A 79 -2.52 -4.37 -3.43
CA LEU A 79 -3.01 -3.96 -2.12
C LEU A 79 -4.05 -4.93 -1.57
N TYR A 80 -3.86 -5.32 -0.32
CA TYR A 80 -4.83 -6.04 0.50
C TYR A 80 -5.17 -5.17 1.71
N GLY A 81 -6.40 -4.65 1.80
CA GLY A 81 -6.73 -3.81 2.94
C GLY A 81 -8.20 -3.56 3.23
N VAL A 82 -8.47 -2.89 4.34
CA VAL A 82 -9.85 -2.63 4.80
C VAL A 82 -10.36 -1.33 4.23
N GLU A 83 -9.67 -0.23 4.48
CA GLU A 83 -9.98 1.13 4.02
C GLU A 83 -8.79 1.64 3.20
N THR A 84 -9.02 1.83 1.91
CA THR A 84 -7.93 2.09 0.97
C THR A 84 -8.26 3.25 0.03
N MET A 85 -7.31 4.17 -0.10
CA MET A 85 -7.32 5.20 -1.12
C MET A 85 -6.07 5.05 -1.99
N LEU A 86 -6.28 4.84 -3.29
CA LEU A 86 -5.20 4.54 -4.22
C LEU A 86 -5.24 5.48 -5.42
N TYR A 87 -4.08 6.01 -5.77
CA TYR A 87 -3.80 6.72 -7.01
C TYR A 87 -2.71 5.97 -7.75
N GLY A 88 -3.02 5.37 -8.90
CA GLY A 88 -1.98 4.62 -9.62
C GLY A 88 -2.27 4.25 -11.06
N VAL A 89 -1.27 3.67 -11.71
CA VAL A 89 -1.34 3.33 -13.14
C VAL A 89 -1.88 1.92 -13.31
N GLU A 90 -1.19 0.92 -12.77
CA GLU A 90 -1.53 -0.50 -12.79
C GLU A 90 -1.77 -0.97 -11.36
N THR A 91 -3.00 -1.38 -11.07
CA THR A 91 -3.43 -1.61 -9.69
C THR A 91 -4.25 -2.88 -9.55
N MET A 92 -3.89 -3.69 -8.57
CA MET A 92 -4.66 -4.85 -8.13
C MET A 92 -5.03 -4.69 -6.66
N LEU A 93 -6.33 -4.68 -6.38
CA LEU A 93 -6.85 -4.37 -5.05
C LEU A 93 -7.79 -5.45 -4.55
N TYR A 94 -7.55 -5.89 -3.32
CA TYR A 94 -8.41 -6.75 -2.54
C TYR A 94 -8.80 -6.02 -1.25
N GLY A 95 -10.05 -5.58 -1.12
CA GLY A 95 -10.42 -4.83 0.07
C GLY A 95 -11.90 -4.69 0.38
N VAL A 96 -12.19 -4.07 1.53
CA VAL A 96 -13.57 -3.88 1.98
C VAL A 96 -14.13 -2.58 1.44
N GLU A 97 -13.50 -1.46 1.76
CA GLU A 97 -13.85 -0.11 1.34
C GLU A 97 -12.68 0.50 0.58
N THR A 98 -12.95 0.84 -0.68
CA THR A 98 -11.87 1.19 -1.62
C THR A 98 -12.25 2.36 -2.49
N MET A 99 -11.34 3.33 -2.58
CA MET A 99 -11.41 4.46 -3.51
C MET A 99 -10.18 4.46 -4.40
N LEU A 100 -10.39 4.38 -5.71
CA LEU A 100 -9.32 4.25 -6.69
C LEU A 100 -9.40 5.33 -7.77
N TYR A 101 -8.26 5.94 -8.04
CA TYR A 101 -8.00 6.81 -9.17
C TYR A 101 -6.89 6.21 -10.02
N GLY A 102 -7.21 5.65 -11.19
CA GLY A 102 -6.18 4.97 -11.97
C GLY A 102 -6.51 4.65 -13.42
N VAL A 103 -5.53 4.09 -14.13
CA VAL A 103 -5.64 3.78 -15.56
C VAL A 103 -6.11 2.35 -15.77
N GLU A 104 -5.32 1.38 -15.31
CA GLU A 104 -5.54 -0.06 -15.41
C GLU A 104 -5.77 -0.63 -14.01
N THR A 105 -6.97 -1.15 -13.78
CA THR A 105 -7.42 -1.48 -12.43
C THR A 105 -8.16 -2.82 -12.37
N MET A 106 -7.79 -3.64 -11.39
CA MET A 106 -8.46 -4.87 -11.04
C MET A 106 -8.90 -4.81 -9.57
N LEU A 107 -10.20 -4.88 -9.34
CA LEU A 107 -10.80 -4.66 -8.02
C LEU A 107 -11.58 -5.89 -7.54
N TYR A 108 -11.27 -6.35 -6.33
CA TYR A 108 -12.01 -7.37 -5.60
C TYR A 108 -12.40 -6.82 -4.24
N GLY A 109 -13.67 -6.44 -4.06
CA GLY A 109 -14.08 -5.87 -2.80
C GLY A 109 -15.58 -5.76 -2.59
N VAL A 110 -15.95 -5.33 -1.39
CA VAL A 110 -17.35 -5.17 -0.98
C VAL A 110 -17.89 -3.83 -1.47
N GLU A 111 -17.17 -2.75 -1.18
CA GLU A 111 -17.51 -1.37 -1.55
C GLU A 111 -16.35 -0.74 -2.31
N THR A 112 -16.63 -0.37 -3.57
CA THR A 112 -15.60 0.11 -4.51
C THR A 112 -16.09 1.37 -5.23
N MET A 113 -15.27 2.42 -5.19
CA MET A 113 -15.41 3.61 -6.02
C MET A 113 -14.18 3.73 -6.92
N LEU A 114 -14.42 3.84 -8.23
CA LEU A 114 -13.36 3.93 -9.25
C LEU A 114 -13.56 5.15 -10.14
N TYR A 115 -12.46 5.90 -10.33
CA TYR A 115 -12.33 6.99 -11.29
C TYR A 115 -11.15 6.67 -12.22
N GLY A 116 -11.41 6.31 -13.49
CA GLY A 116 -10.36 5.83 -14.38
C GLY A 116 -10.77 5.63 -15.84
N VAL A 117 -9.80 5.29 -16.69
CA VAL A 117 -9.96 5.18 -18.15
C VAL A 117 -10.30 3.74 -18.58
N GLU A 118 -9.88 2.71 -17.84
CA GLU A 118 -10.10 1.31 -18.19
C GLU A 118 -10.48 0.46 -16.95
N ARG A 119 -11.44 -0.47 -17.10
CA ARG A 119 -12.02 -1.25 -15.99
C ARG A 119 -12.22 -2.73 -16.35
N ASP A 120 -11.47 -3.59 -15.67
CA ASP A 120 -11.73 -5.03 -15.60
C ASP A 120 -12.32 -5.39 -14.23
N ASN A 121 -13.65 -5.45 -14.19
CA ASN A 121 -14.40 -5.60 -12.95
C ASN A 121 -14.85 -7.06 -12.75
N ALA A 122 -14.13 -7.81 -11.91
CA ALA A 122 -14.61 -9.09 -11.39
C ALA A 122 -15.50 -8.85 -10.16
N LEU A 123 -16.74 -8.38 -10.41
CA LEU A 123 -17.74 -8.20 -9.35
C LEU A 123 -18.19 -9.57 -8.83
N TRP A 124 -17.62 -10.04 -7.72
CA TRP A 124 -18.25 -11.10 -6.92
C TRP A 124 -19.15 -10.48 -5.85
N SER A 125 -20.12 -9.69 -6.30
CA SER A 125 -21.24 -9.27 -5.45
C SER A 125 -22.06 -10.53 -5.14
N ARG A 126 -22.05 -10.95 -3.88
CA ARG A 126 -23.06 -11.90 -3.38
C ARG A 126 -24.44 -11.25 -3.55
N ASP A 127 -25.11 -11.60 -4.64
CA ASP A 127 -26.58 -11.63 -4.73
C ASP A 127 -27.11 -12.64 -3.69
N ASN A 128 -27.00 -12.32 -2.41
CA ASN A 128 -27.62 -13.11 -1.35
C ASN A 128 -28.15 -12.26 -0.19
N ALA A 129 -28.76 -11.14 -0.55
CA ALA A 129 -29.65 -10.39 0.32
C ALA A 129 -30.86 -9.86 -0.46
N GLN A 130 -31.54 -10.74 -1.22
CA GLN A 130 -32.99 -10.67 -1.52
C GLN A 130 -33.42 -11.81 -2.47
N SER A 131 -33.48 -13.04 -1.95
CA SER A 131 -34.54 -14.04 -2.19
C SER A 131 -34.38 -15.21 -1.24
#